data_AF-A0A0D7KGT9-F1
#
_entry.id   AF-A0A0D7KGT9-F1
#
_cell.length_a   1.000
_cell.length_b   1.000
_cell.length_c   1.000
_cell.angle_alpha   90.00
_cell.angle_beta   90.00
_cell.angle_gamma   90.00
#
_symmetry.space_group_name_H-M   'P 1'
#
loop_
_entity.id
_entity.type
_entity.pdbx_description
1 polymer ?
#
loop_
_entity_poly.entity_id
_entity_poly.type
_entity_poly.pdbx_seq_one_letter_code
_entity_poly.pdbx_strand_id
1 'polypeptide(L)'
;MRRKAIWFTIVFIVISIPMIKELYQDYQANMMIERALHQLFIDYCHENVEKIEVKTRLVQSSSIMPGGVDHKWHAITSSSKVPEMWGHHGKDVISIFDFPCSKKYFVLDREEEKFIPKENLILDGTDNAGFHPLHLLFYFTVYCVYFLTLFLYVLIVYMKKWNTRKRLNKKDK
;
A
#
# COMPACT_ATOMS: atom_id res chain seq x y z
N MET A 1 -11.66 -8.10 33.14
CA MET A 1 -11.17 -8.59 31.84
C MET A 1 -11.80 -7.83 30.67
N ARG A 2 -13.14 -7.74 30.56
CA ARG A 2 -13.83 -7.08 29.42
C ARG A 2 -13.33 -5.65 29.11
N ARG A 3 -13.25 -4.74 30.10
CA ARG A 3 -12.80 -3.35 29.87
C ARG A 3 -11.36 -3.25 29.32
N LYS A 4 -10.45 -4.11 29.79
CA LYS A 4 -9.06 -4.13 29.30
C LYS A 4 -8.96 -4.72 27.89
N ALA A 5 -9.73 -5.76 27.61
CA ALA A 5 -9.82 -6.34 26.26
C ALA A 5 -10.36 -5.31 25.24
N ILE A 6 -11.41 -4.56 25.59
CA ILE A 6 -11.94 -3.48 24.74
C ILE A 6 -10.85 -2.44 24.45
N TRP A 7 -10.08 -2.02 25.46
CA TRP A 7 -8.97 -1.09 25.27
C TRP A 7 -7.89 -1.63 24.33
N PHE A 8 -7.48 -2.89 24.49
CA PHE A 8 -6.55 -3.53 23.56
C PHE A 8 -7.08 -3.49 22.13
N THR A 9 -8.35 -3.85 21.91
CA THR A 9 -8.98 -3.78 20.58
C THR A 9 -8.97 -2.36 20.01
N ILE A 10 -9.32 -1.34 20.79
CA ILE A 10 -9.30 0.06 20.34
C ILE A 10 -7.89 0.47 19.92
N VAL A 11 -6.88 0.16 20.74
CA VAL A 11 -5.47 0.47 20.42
C VAL A 11 -5.04 -0.22 19.14
N PHE A 12 -5.40 -1.50 18.96
CA PHE A 12 -5.09 -2.23 17.73
C PHE A 12 -5.70 -1.58 16.49
N ILE A 13 -6.98 -1.17 16.56
CA ILE A 13 -7.66 -0.49 15.46
C ILE A 13 -6.92 0.81 15.12
N VAL A 14 -6.62 1.64 16.12
CA VAL A 14 -5.94 2.93 15.91
C VAL A 14 -4.56 2.75 15.26
N ILE A 15 -3.78 1.76 15.70
CA ILE A 15 -2.47 1.45 15.11
C ILE A 15 -2.61 0.92 13.68
N SER A 16 -3.70 0.22 13.36
CA SER A 16 -3.93 -0.39 12.04
C SER A 16 -4.44 0.59 10.98
N ILE A 17 -5.15 1.66 11.38
CA ILE A 17 -5.78 2.61 10.44
C ILE A 17 -4.81 3.17 9.39
N PRO A 18 -3.61 3.67 9.75
CA PRO A 18 -2.67 4.20 8.76
C PRO A 18 -2.25 3.14 7.74
N MET A 19 -2.02 1.90 8.20
CA MET A 19 -1.59 0.81 7.33
C MET A 19 -2.70 0.42 6.34
N ILE A 20 -3.94 0.37 6.83
CA ILE A 20 -5.13 0.10 6.01
C ILE A 20 -5.35 1.22 4.98
N LYS A 21 -5.11 2.48 5.36
CA LYS A 21 -5.24 3.62 4.45
C LYS A 21 -4.27 3.51 3.27
N GLU A 22 -3.00 3.24 3.51
CA GLU A 22 -1.99 3.08 2.46
C GLU A 22 -2.32 1.88 1.55
N LEU A 23 -2.74 0.74 2.13
CA LEU A 23 -3.21 -0.42 1.37
C LEU A 23 -4.39 -0.08 0.45
N TYR A 24 -5.36 0.67 0.96
CA TYR A 24 -6.52 1.11 0.19
C TYR A 24 -6.12 2.08 -0.93
N GLN A 25 -5.22 3.02 -0.65
CA GLN A 25 -4.73 3.97 -1.64
C GLN A 25 -3.99 3.29 -2.79
N ASP A 26 -3.15 2.29 -2.49
CA ASP A 26 -2.44 1.49 -3.49
C ASP A 26 -3.42 0.67 -4.36
N TYR A 27 -4.42 0.05 -3.73
CA TYR A 27 -5.47 -0.67 -4.46
C TYR A 27 -6.28 0.25 -5.40
N GLN A 28 -6.67 1.43 -4.91
CA GLN A 28 -7.39 2.41 -5.73
C GLN A 28 -6.53 2.93 -6.89
N ALA A 29 -5.24 3.19 -6.65
CA ALA A 29 -4.32 3.62 -7.69
C ALA A 29 -4.22 2.60 -8.83
N ASN A 30 -4.12 1.30 -8.52
CA ASN A 30 -4.10 0.23 -9.53
C ASN A 30 -5.34 0.28 -10.44
N MET A 31 -6.54 0.37 -9.84
CA MET A 31 -7.78 0.42 -10.61
C MET A 31 -7.90 1.70 -11.45
N MET A 32 -7.50 2.85 -10.91
CA MET A 32 -7.54 4.12 -11.64
C MET A 32 -6.57 4.11 -12.83
N ILE A 33 -5.36 3.59 -12.64
CA ILE A 33 -4.37 3.46 -13.73
C ILE A 33 -4.91 2.52 -14.81
N GLU A 34 -5.48 1.38 -14.44
CA GLU A 34 -6.04 0.40 -15.40
C GLU A 34 -7.13 1.05 -16.27
N ARG A 35 -8.11 1.72 -15.65
CA ARG A 35 -9.18 2.43 -16.38
C ARG A 35 -8.63 3.52 -17.29
N ALA A 36 -7.71 4.33 -16.78
CA ALA A 36 -7.09 5.41 -17.54
C ALA A 36 -6.28 4.89 -18.73
N LEU A 37 -5.62 3.73 -18.57
CA LEU A 37 -4.88 3.09 -19.66
C LEU A 37 -5.81 2.62 -20.78
N HIS A 38 -6.96 2.00 -20.47
CA HIS A 38 -7.91 1.61 -21.52
C HIS A 38 -8.29 2.79 -22.42
N GLN A 39 -8.61 3.94 -21.82
CA GLN A 39 -8.94 5.15 -22.58
C GLN A 39 -7.72 5.66 -23.38
N LEU A 40 -6.53 5.67 -22.77
CA LEU A 40 -5.30 6.12 -23.41
C LEU A 40 -4.95 5.28 -24.66
N PHE A 41 -5.12 3.95 -24.60
CA PHE A 41 -4.88 3.05 -25.73
C PHE A 41 -5.86 3.30 -26.88
N ILE A 42 -7.13 3.57 -26.57
CA ILE A 42 -8.14 3.92 -27.58
C ILE A 42 -7.76 5.23 -28.27
N ASP A 43 -7.39 6.25 -27.49
CA ASP A 43 -7.16 7.60 -28.00
C ASP A 43 -5.86 7.72 -28.82
N TYR A 44 -4.79 7.05 -28.39
CA TYR A 44 -3.46 7.24 -28.97
C TYR A 44 -2.91 6.03 -29.74
N CYS A 45 -3.31 4.81 -29.39
CA CYS A 45 -2.89 3.61 -30.12
C CYS A 45 -3.95 3.13 -31.13
N HIS A 46 -5.15 3.71 -31.09
CA HIS A 46 -6.33 3.29 -31.84
C HIS A 46 -6.65 1.81 -31.66
N GLU A 47 -6.49 1.33 -30.42
CA GLU A 47 -6.65 -0.07 -30.05
C GLU A 47 -7.53 -0.20 -28.80
N ASN A 48 -8.50 -1.11 -28.84
CA ASN A 48 -9.25 -1.50 -27.64
C ASN A 48 -8.57 -2.71 -27.01
N VAL A 49 -7.73 -2.45 -26.02
CA VAL A 49 -6.96 -3.49 -25.33
C VAL A 49 -7.88 -4.20 -24.33
N GLU A 50 -8.12 -5.50 -24.52
CA GLU A 50 -9.04 -6.28 -23.68
C GLU A 50 -8.48 -6.58 -22.28
N LYS A 51 -7.15 -6.74 -22.16
CA LYS A 51 -6.51 -7.11 -20.88
C LYS A 51 -5.39 -6.13 -20.55
N ILE A 52 -5.52 -5.47 -19.40
CA ILE A 52 -4.49 -4.63 -18.80
C ILE A 52 -4.35 -5.07 -17.34
N GLU A 53 -3.19 -5.61 -16.97
CA GLU A 53 -2.88 -5.98 -15.58
C GLU A 53 -1.91 -4.95 -15.01
N VAL A 54 -2.39 -4.13 -14.07
CA VAL A 54 -1.58 -3.11 -13.40
C VAL A 54 -1.09 -3.60 -12.04
N LYS A 55 0.19 -3.36 -11.77
CA LYS A 55 0.87 -3.64 -10.50
C LYS A 55 1.66 -2.41 -10.06
N THR A 56 1.16 -1.73 -9.06
CA THR A 56 1.96 -0.84 -8.21
C THR A 56 2.78 -1.66 -7.22
N ARG A 57 3.84 -1.07 -6.69
CA ARG A 57 4.55 -1.65 -5.56
C ARG A 57 3.96 -1.05 -4.30
N LEU A 58 3.55 -1.87 -3.34
CA LEU A 58 3.09 -1.33 -2.06
C LEU A 58 4.26 -0.84 -1.18
N VAL A 59 5.43 -1.50 -1.33
CA VAL A 59 6.65 -1.17 -0.60
C VAL A 59 7.63 -0.49 -1.54
N GLN A 60 8.12 0.66 -1.12
CA GLN A 60 9.09 1.45 -1.88
C GLN A 60 10.40 0.66 -2.05
N SER A 61 10.92 0.60 -3.27
CA SER A 61 12.24 0.05 -3.56
C SER A 61 13.32 1.11 -3.29
N SER A 62 14.32 0.75 -2.49
CA SER A 62 15.51 1.58 -2.30
C SER A 62 16.30 1.68 -3.61
N SER A 63 16.61 2.90 -4.04
CA SER A 63 17.42 3.20 -5.22
C SER A 63 18.72 3.90 -4.80
N ILE A 64 19.79 3.70 -5.57
CA ILE A 64 21.11 4.34 -5.35
C ILE A 64 21.13 5.78 -5.93
N MET A 65 20.09 6.21 -6.65
CA MET A 65 20.01 7.57 -7.21
C MET A 65 19.79 8.64 -6.12
N PRO A 66 20.30 9.87 -6.30
CA PRO A 66 20.01 10.99 -5.40
C PRO A 66 18.48 11.24 -5.38
N GLY A 67 17.87 11.13 -4.20
CA GLY A 67 16.41 11.02 -4.02
C GLY A 67 15.96 9.67 -3.45
N GLY A 68 16.81 8.64 -3.53
CA GLY A 68 16.81 7.44 -2.68
C GLY A 68 15.69 6.42 -2.90
N VAL A 69 14.61 6.77 -3.59
CA VAL A 69 13.46 5.90 -3.83
C VAL A 69 13.02 6.06 -5.28
N ASP A 70 12.95 4.94 -6.01
CA ASP A 70 12.32 4.89 -7.33
C ASP A 70 11.05 4.07 -7.18
N HIS A 71 9.91 4.75 -7.21
CA HIS A 71 8.60 4.13 -7.07
C HIS A 71 7.86 4.11 -8.42
N LYS A 72 7.80 2.91 -9.00
CA LYS A 72 7.20 2.66 -10.31
C LYS A 72 5.98 1.77 -10.19
N TRP A 73 4.99 2.05 -11.01
CA TRP A 73 3.97 1.08 -11.36
C TRP A 73 4.33 0.40 -12.69
N HIS A 74 3.77 -0.77 -12.89
CA HIS A 74 4.02 -1.62 -14.04
C HIS A 74 2.69 -2.13 -14.59
N ALA A 75 2.51 -2.10 -15.90
CA ALA A 75 1.37 -2.70 -16.57
C ALA A 75 1.81 -3.70 -17.64
N ILE A 76 1.16 -4.86 -17.66
CA ILE A 76 1.25 -5.85 -18.73
C ILE A 76 -0.07 -5.75 -19.52
N THR A 77 0.02 -5.67 -20.84
CA THR A 77 -1.16 -5.49 -21.68
C THR A 77 -1.24 -6.55 -22.78
N SER A 78 -2.44 -6.74 -23.34
CA SER A 78 -2.62 -7.58 -24.53
C SER A 78 -2.31 -6.86 -25.86
N SER A 79 -1.88 -5.59 -25.82
CA SER A 79 -1.52 -4.86 -27.04
C SER A 79 -0.25 -5.43 -27.67
N SER A 80 -0.30 -5.65 -28.98
CA SER A 80 0.89 -6.04 -29.75
C SER A 80 1.93 -4.91 -29.86
N LYS A 81 1.50 -3.64 -29.70
CA LYS A 81 2.37 -2.45 -29.81
C LYS A 81 3.04 -2.12 -28.49
N VAL A 82 2.33 -2.28 -27.38
CA VAL A 82 2.79 -1.95 -26.02
C VAL A 82 2.48 -3.11 -25.07
N PRO A 83 3.19 -4.24 -25.19
CA PRO A 83 2.91 -5.41 -24.36
C PRO A 83 3.23 -5.18 -22.87
N GLU A 84 4.15 -4.26 -22.58
CA GLU A 84 4.61 -3.92 -21.24
C GLU A 84 4.90 -2.43 -21.16
N MET A 85 4.58 -1.79 -20.03
CA MET A 85 4.94 -0.40 -19.79
C MET A 85 5.04 -0.07 -18.31
N TRP A 86 5.82 0.98 -18.02
CA TRP A 86 6.02 1.46 -16.66
C TRP A 86 5.70 2.94 -16.57
N GLY A 87 5.42 3.37 -15.35
CA GLY A 87 5.28 4.77 -15.03
C GLY A 87 5.68 5.05 -13.60
N HIS A 88 5.65 6.31 -13.23
CA HIS A 88 5.93 6.74 -11.87
C HIS A 88 4.67 6.67 -11.03
N HIS A 89 4.81 6.09 -9.83
CA HIS A 89 3.77 5.99 -8.82
C HIS A 89 4.10 6.91 -7.65
N GLY A 90 3.75 8.18 -7.77
CA GLY A 90 3.85 9.16 -6.71
C GLY A 90 2.59 9.21 -5.85
N LYS A 91 2.74 9.75 -4.64
CA LYS A 91 1.63 10.04 -3.74
C LYS A 91 0.72 11.12 -4.33
N ASP A 92 1.32 12.11 -4.99
CA ASP A 92 0.64 13.23 -5.62
C ASP A 92 0.53 13.01 -7.13
N VAL A 93 1.61 12.56 -7.79
CA VAL A 93 1.67 12.42 -9.25
C VAL A 93 1.79 10.96 -9.68
N ILE A 94 0.84 10.49 -10.48
CA ILE A 94 0.96 9.22 -11.21
C ILE A 94 1.16 9.56 -12.68
N SER A 95 2.22 9.03 -13.32
CA SER A 95 2.59 9.47 -14.66
C SER A 95 3.20 8.37 -15.53
N ILE A 96 3.19 8.60 -16.84
CA ILE A 96 3.83 7.77 -17.86
C ILE A 96 4.94 8.60 -18.51
N PHE A 97 6.12 8.00 -18.63
CA PHE A 97 7.23 8.54 -19.40
C PHE A 97 7.23 7.98 -20.81
N ASP A 98 7.25 8.86 -21.81
CA ASP A 98 7.44 8.51 -23.22
C ASP A 98 6.50 7.39 -23.70
N PHE A 99 5.19 7.65 -23.69
CA PHE A 99 4.20 6.63 -24.08
C PHE A 99 4.41 6.20 -25.54
N PRO A 100 4.60 4.90 -25.85
CA PRO A 100 5.13 4.47 -27.15
C PRO A 100 4.31 4.89 -28.39
N CYS A 101 2.99 5.02 -28.26
CA CYS A 101 2.12 5.39 -29.39
C CYS A 101 2.13 6.89 -29.72
N SER A 102 2.58 7.75 -28.81
CA SER A 102 2.53 9.22 -28.99
C SER A 102 3.83 9.95 -28.65
N LYS A 103 4.78 9.27 -27.98
CA LYS A 103 6.02 9.82 -27.45
C LYS A 103 5.83 11.04 -26.55
N LYS A 104 4.71 11.08 -25.84
CA LYS A 104 4.34 12.16 -24.90
C LYS A 104 4.42 11.68 -23.46
N TYR A 105 4.56 12.64 -22.56
CA TYR A 105 4.36 12.43 -21.13
C TYR A 105 2.87 12.52 -20.80
N PHE A 106 2.44 11.71 -19.84
CA PHE A 106 1.07 11.75 -19.34
C PHE A 106 1.05 11.79 -17.83
N VAL A 107 0.08 12.52 -17.27
CA VAL A 107 -0.20 12.55 -15.84
C VAL A 107 -1.65 12.10 -15.64
N LEU A 108 -1.86 11.24 -14.65
CA LEU A 108 -3.19 10.78 -14.27
C LEU A 108 -3.94 11.90 -13.57
N ASP A 109 -5.04 12.33 -14.16
CA ASP A 109 -6.08 13.07 -13.46
C ASP A 109 -6.93 12.09 -12.64
N ARG A 110 -6.91 12.25 -11.32
CA ARG A 110 -7.62 11.36 -10.39
C ARG A 110 -9.12 11.67 -10.32
N GLU A 111 -9.55 12.88 -10.69
CA GLU A 111 -10.97 13.24 -10.70
C GLU A 111 -11.64 12.69 -11.96
N GLU A 112 -10.96 12.81 -13.10
CA GLU A 112 -11.48 12.31 -14.38
C GLU A 112 -11.11 10.84 -14.67
N GLU A 113 -10.24 10.24 -13.86
CA GLU A 113 -9.66 8.90 -14.06
C GLU A 113 -9.04 8.72 -15.46
N LYS A 114 -8.29 9.72 -15.93
CA LYS A 114 -7.70 9.75 -17.29
C LYS A 114 -6.28 10.25 -17.31
N PHE A 115 -5.49 9.75 -18.26
CA PHE A 115 -4.16 10.24 -18.53
C PHE A 115 -4.21 11.47 -19.45
N ILE A 116 -3.81 12.64 -18.91
CA ILE A 116 -3.77 13.91 -19.63
C ILE A 116 -2.34 14.16 -20.15
N PRO A 117 -2.16 14.52 -21.43
CA PRO A 117 -0.85 14.79 -21.99
C PRO A 117 -0.21 16.03 -21.33
N LYS A 118 1.11 15.96 -21.11
CA LYS A 118 1.94 17.07 -20.63
C LYS A 118 3.13 17.27 -21.56
N GLU A 119 3.48 18.53 -21.80
CA GLU A 119 4.66 18.89 -22.60
C GLU A 119 5.96 18.59 -21.85
N ASN A 120 5.99 18.92 -20.56
CA ASN A 120 7.11 18.64 -19.66
C ASN A 120 6.57 17.99 -18.37
N LEU A 121 7.32 17.02 -17.86
CA LEU A 121 7.02 16.34 -16.61
C LEU A 121 8.16 16.59 -15.62
N ILE A 122 7.86 17.33 -14.56
CA ILE A 122 8.78 17.54 -13.44
C ILE A 122 8.28 16.65 -12.30
N LEU A 123 9.09 15.68 -11.90
CA LEU A 123 8.82 14.87 -10.72
C LEU A 123 9.63 15.40 -9.54
N ASP A 124 8.98 15.48 -8.39
CA ASP A 124 9.67 15.61 -7.12
C ASP A 124 10.24 14.24 -6.74
N GLY A 125 11.55 14.16 -6.48
CA GLY A 125 12.20 12.92 -6.05
C GLY A 125 11.69 12.38 -4.71
N THR A 126 10.95 13.19 -3.96
CA THR A 126 10.30 12.79 -2.70
C THR A 126 8.86 12.32 -2.86
N ASP A 127 8.26 12.49 -4.05
CA ASP A 127 6.89 12.04 -4.35
C ASP A 127 6.84 10.54 -4.56
N ASN A 128 6.83 9.78 -3.47
CA ASN A 128 6.78 8.31 -3.52
C ASN A 128 5.54 7.83 -2.77
N ALA A 129 4.67 7.09 -3.46
CA ALA A 129 3.54 6.39 -2.82
C ALA A 129 4.01 5.14 -2.04
N GLY A 130 3.10 4.57 -1.26
CA GLY A 130 3.33 3.32 -0.53
C GLY A 130 4.22 3.45 0.72
N PHE A 131 4.55 2.30 1.31
CA PHE A 131 5.33 2.27 2.55
C PHE A 131 6.82 2.44 2.28
N HIS A 132 7.40 3.45 2.92
CA HIS A 132 8.84 3.49 3.12
C HIS A 132 9.28 2.28 3.97
N PRO A 133 10.37 1.55 3.61
CA PRO A 133 10.80 0.35 4.33
C PRO A 133 11.00 0.56 5.83
N LEU A 134 11.51 1.72 6.22
CA LEU A 134 11.68 2.10 7.64
C LEU A 134 10.34 2.21 8.39
N HIS A 135 9.29 2.73 7.74
CA HIS A 135 7.96 2.78 8.35
C HIS A 135 7.40 1.37 8.55
N LEU A 136 7.62 0.47 7.59
CA LEU A 136 7.18 -0.91 7.70
C LEU A 136 7.89 -1.66 8.83
N LEU A 137 9.20 -1.43 9.01
CA LEU A 137 9.97 -1.93 10.15
C LEU A 137 9.44 -1.38 11.49
N PHE A 138 9.12 -0.09 11.54
CA PHE A 138 8.54 0.54 12.73
C PHE A 138 7.16 -0.07 13.06
N TYR A 139 6.27 -0.21 12.08
CA TYR A 139 4.98 -0.88 12.26
C TYR A 139 5.16 -2.31 12.78
N PHE A 140 6.05 -3.08 12.16
CA PHE A 140 6.36 -4.44 12.62
C PHE A 140 6.78 -4.46 14.09
N THR A 141 7.67 -3.55 14.49
CA THR A 141 8.12 -3.42 15.88
C THR A 141 6.98 -3.09 16.83
N VAL A 142 6.11 -2.13 16.46
CA VAL A 142 4.93 -1.74 17.25
C VAL A 142 3.97 -2.93 17.42
N TYR A 143 3.70 -3.69 16.36
CA TYR A 143 2.87 -4.89 16.43
C TYR A 143 3.50 -5.97 17.31
N CYS A 144 4.80 -6.23 17.18
CA CYS A 144 5.51 -7.17 18.04
C CYS A 144 5.38 -6.80 19.53
N VAL A 145 5.62 -5.54 19.88
CA VAL A 145 5.47 -5.04 21.25
C VAL A 145 4.02 -5.19 21.72
N TYR A 146 3.06 -4.78 20.90
CA TYR A 146 1.63 -4.90 21.22
C TYR A 146 1.22 -6.36 21.51
N PHE A 147 1.55 -7.31 20.63
CA PHE A 147 1.19 -8.72 20.83
C PHE A 147 1.94 -9.35 21.99
N LEU A 148 3.20 -8.97 22.23
CA LEU A 148 3.95 -9.41 23.40
C LEU A 148 3.29 -8.94 24.70
N THR A 149 2.85 -7.67 24.76
CA THR A 149 2.14 -7.16 25.95
C THR A 149 0.81 -7.86 26.19
N LEU A 150 0.06 -8.15 25.12
CA LEU A 150 -1.19 -8.89 25.19
C LEU A 150 -0.95 -10.32 25.69
N PHE A 151 0.06 -11.00 25.15
CA PHE A 151 0.44 -12.36 25.55
C PHE A 151 0.82 -12.42 27.04
N LEU A 152 1.71 -11.54 27.50
CA LEU A 152 2.11 -11.46 28.90
C LEU A 152 0.91 -11.16 29.81
N TYR A 153 0.01 -10.26 29.40
CA TYR A 153 -1.21 -9.96 30.14
C TYR A 153 -2.10 -11.19 30.30
N VAL A 154 -2.37 -11.91 29.21
CA VAL A 154 -3.17 -13.15 29.23
C VAL A 154 -2.52 -14.21 30.12
N LEU A 155 -1.20 -14.37 30.02
CA LEU A 155 -0.43 -15.34 30.80
C LEU A 155 -0.48 -15.02 32.31
N ILE A 156 -0.34 -13.75 32.70
CA ILE A 156 -0.46 -13.32 34.10
C ILE A 156 -1.87 -13.60 34.64
N VAL A 157 -2.91 -13.27 33.86
CA VAL A 157 -4.31 -13.52 34.25
C VAL A 157 -4.55 -15.03 34.41
N TYR A 158 -4.03 -15.84 33.50
CA TYR A 158 -4.13 -17.29 33.56
C TYR A 158 -3.44 -17.88 34.80
N MET A 159 -2.18 -17.49 35.05
CA MET A 159 -1.43 -17.94 36.23
C MET A 159 -2.13 -17.56 37.55
N LYS A 160 -2.65 -16.33 37.65
CA LYS A 160 -3.42 -15.91 38.83
C LYS A 160 -4.65 -16.80 39.02
N LYS A 161 -5.42 -17.06 37.96
CA LYS A 161 -6.62 -17.91 38.02
C LYS A 161 -6.27 -19.34 38.44
N TRP A 162 -5.20 -19.90 37.89
CA TRP A 162 -4.73 -21.24 38.23
C TRP A 162 -4.30 -21.35 39.70
N ASN A 163 -3.51 -20.39 40.20
CA ASN A 163 -3.09 -20.36 41.59
C ASN A 163 -4.27 -20.21 42.57
N THR A 164 -5.27 -19.40 42.24
CA THR A 164 -6.49 -19.27 43.06
C THR A 164 -7.27 -20.58 43.12
N ARG A 165 -7.45 -21.28 41.99
CA ARG A 165 -8.10 -22.61 41.96
C ARG A 165 -7.35 -23.63 42.82
N LYS A 166 -6.02 -23.64 42.73
CA LYS A 166 -5.17 -24.54 43.53
C LYS A 166 -5.29 -24.27 45.04
N ARG A 167 -5.44 -23.00 45.45
CA ARG A 167 -5.65 -22.62 46.86
C ARG A 167 -7.03 -23.04 47.39
N LEU A 168 -8.08 -22.92 46.58
CA LEU A 168 -9.44 -23.32 46.97
C LEU A 168 -9.52 -24.84 47.19
N ASN A 169 -9.03 -25.65 46.23
CA ASN A 169 -9.03 -27.12 46.37
C ASN A 169 -8.16 -27.66 47.53
N LYS A 170 -7.27 -26.83 48.11
CA LYS A 170 -6.43 -27.21 49.25
C LYS A 170 -7.07 -26.84 50.61
N LYS A 171 -8.13 -26.03 50.62
CA LYS A 171 -8.90 -25.70 51.82
C LYS A 171 -10.07 -26.66 52.06
N ASP A 172 -10.53 -27.34 51.01
CA ASP A 172 -11.64 -28.32 51.06
C ASP A 172 -11.14 -29.75 51.40
N LYS A 173 -9.88 -29.90 51.83
CA LYS A 173 -9.25 -31.13 52.33
C LYS A 173 -8.73 -30.87 53.73
#